data_AF-A0A924ZSN0-F1
#
_entry.id   AF-A0A924ZSN0-F1
#
_cell.length_a   1.000
_cell.length_b   1.000
_cell.length_c   1.000
_cell.angle_alpha   90.00
_cell.angle_beta   90.00
_cell.angle_gamma   90.00
#
_symmetry.space_group_name_H-M   'P 1'
#
loop_
_entity.id
_entity.type
_entity.pdbx_description
1 polymer ?
#
loop_
_entity_poly.entity_id
_entity_poly.type
_entity_poly.pdbx_seq_one_letter_code
_entity_poly.pdbx_strand_id
1 'polypeptide(L)'
;MLSQVSLVKIPNDGGIKNTSKGKISNPKPLIIQYRMNEPSYTFSQIDDKLIFEFESISETKNIRKLIEYRLIDNNTLLYNLALVDILPNGEVSDLSITDNKDMPKVLSTVFQSILYFFEAKPQAKIFIQGSSPSRTRLYQIAISKYMIEFEQKFDIWGFVGNEMELFLKGKNYEIFIISTKKYKDENNRN
;
A
#
# COMPACT_ATOMS: atom_id res chain seq x y z
N MET A 1 8.49 -21.78 -9.75
CA MET A 1 8.24 -22.39 -8.42
C MET A 1 9.00 -21.56 -7.41
N LEU A 2 8.31 -21.04 -6.39
CA LEU A 2 8.81 -20.51 -5.09
C LEU A 2 8.05 -19.24 -4.69
N SER A 3 7.17 -19.40 -3.69
CA SER A 3 6.92 -18.40 -2.66
C SER A 3 6.50 -19.16 -1.40
N GLN A 4 7.49 -19.74 -0.72
CA GLN A 4 7.37 -20.11 0.68
C GLN A 4 7.60 -18.81 1.47
N VAL A 5 6.54 -18.14 1.88
CA VAL A 5 6.65 -17.04 2.84
C VAL A 5 7.02 -17.67 4.18
N SER A 6 8.27 -17.47 4.61
CA SER A 6 8.76 -17.95 5.89
C SER A 6 8.19 -17.09 7.02
N LEU A 7 7.66 -17.74 8.07
CA LEU A 7 7.27 -17.08 9.32
C LEU A 7 8.48 -16.31 9.89
N VAL A 8 8.38 -14.99 9.96
CA VAL A 8 9.35 -14.17 10.70
C VAL A 8 8.77 -13.88 12.08
N LYS A 9 9.36 -14.47 13.12
CA LYS A 9 9.10 -14.10 14.52
C LYS A 9 9.77 -12.76 14.82
N ILE A 10 9.03 -11.83 15.39
CA ILE A 10 9.58 -10.61 15.97
C ILE A 10 10.12 -10.98 17.37
N PRO A 11 11.40 -10.70 17.71
CA PRO A 11 11.92 -10.98 19.03
C PRO A 11 11.31 -10.05 20.10
N ASN A 12 10.90 -10.64 21.21
CA ASN A 12 10.62 -9.96 22.47
C ASN A 12 11.96 -9.72 23.18
N ASP A 13 12.51 -8.51 23.10
CA ASP A 13 13.64 -8.11 23.95
C ASP A 13 13.15 -7.19 25.06
N GLY A 14 13.25 -7.73 26.28
CA GLY A 14 13.02 -7.02 27.51
C GLY A 14 14.11 -5.99 27.81
N GLY A 15 13.67 -4.86 28.35
CA GLY A 15 14.36 -4.07 29.38
C GLY A 15 15.69 -3.42 29.01
N ILE A 16 15.65 -2.11 28.70
CA ILE A 16 16.78 -1.20 28.97
C ILE A 16 16.28 0.10 29.61
N LYS A 17 17.11 0.53 30.57
CA LYS A 17 17.00 1.58 31.58
C LYS A 17 16.86 3.01 31.01
N ASN A 18 16.17 3.83 31.81
CA ASN A 18 16.16 5.30 31.75
C ASN A 18 17.58 5.89 31.65
N THR A 19 17.86 6.67 30.60
CA THR A 19 18.71 7.88 30.67
C THR A 19 18.43 8.83 29.49
N SER A 20 18.48 10.13 29.78
CA SER A 20 18.48 11.32 28.90
C SER A 20 17.19 11.66 28.11
N LYS A 21 16.47 12.66 28.65
CA LYS A 21 15.41 13.44 27.99
C LYS A 21 15.97 14.24 26.81
N GLY A 22 15.97 13.64 25.61
CA GLY A 22 15.88 14.37 24.35
C GLY A 22 14.41 14.50 23.98
N LYS A 23 13.92 15.71 23.70
CA LYS A 23 12.55 15.92 23.20
C LYS A 23 12.42 15.20 21.85
N ILE A 24 11.84 14.00 21.85
CA ILE A 24 11.37 13.35 20.63
C ILE A 24 10.16 14.16 20.20
N SER A 25 10.32 15.02 19.18
CA SER A 25 9.20 15.62 18.50
C SER A 25 8.45 14.49 17.80
N ASN A 26 7.27 14.13 18.31
CA ASN A 26 6.36 13.24 17.58
C ASN A 26 6.20 13.78 16.14
N PRO A 27 6.37 12.94 15.11
CA PRO A 27 6.14 13.39 13.75
C PRO A 27 4.71 13.92 13.65
N LYS A 28 4.59 15.18 13.22
CA LYS A 28 3.31 15.83 12.96
C LYS A 28 2.56 14.96 11.93
N PRO A 29 1.30 14.53 12.18
CA PRO A 29 0.53 13.88 11.15
C PRO A 29 0.31 14.88 10.01
N LEU A 30 0.94 14.63 8.87
CA LEU A 30 0.69 15.37 7.63
C LEU A 30 -0.67 14.91 7.08
N ILE A 31 -1.72 15.67 7.38
CA ILE A 31 -3.04 15.46 6.77
C ILE A 31 -3.00 16.13 5.38
N ILE A 32 -2.56 15.39 4.36
CA ILE A 32 -2.77 15.80 2.97
C ILE A 32 -4.15 15.31 2.56
N GLN A 33 -5.12 16.23 2.55
CA GLN A 33 -6.50 15.94 2.22
C GLN A 33 -6.66 15.88 0.69
N TYR A 34 -6.32 14.73 0.11
CA TYR A 34 -6.69 14.44 -1.28
C TYR A 34 -8.22 14.37 -1.36
N ARG A 35 -8.82 14.93 -2.43
CA ARG A 35 -10.27 14.89 -2.67
C ARG A 35 -10.71 13.46 -3.00
N MET A 36 -10.74 12.63 -1.97
CA MET A 36 -11.37 11.33 -1.94
C MET A 36 -12.78 11.55 -1.42
N ASN A 37 -13.80 11.17 -2.20
CA ASN A 37 -15.19 11.25 -1.71
C ASN A 37 -15.48 10.24 -0.58
N GLU A 38 -14.52 9.37 -0.27
CA GLU A 38 -14.66 8.30 0.72
C GLU A 38 -13.72 8.53 1.91
N PRO A 39 -14.19 8.34 3.15
CA PRO A 39 -13.32 8.39 4.33
C PRO A 39 -12.21 7.35 4.20
N SER A 40 -11.04 7.64 4.80
CA SER A 40 -9.96 6.69 5.04
C SER A 40 -9.78 6.48 6.54
N TYR A 41 -9.03 5.45 6.92
CA TYR A 41 -8.47 5.37 8.26
C TYR A 41 -7.23 6.26 8.34
N THR A 42 -7.06 6.93 9.47
CA THR A 42 -5.77 7.51 9.83
C THR A 42 -4.79 6.36 10.04
N PHE A 43 -3.59 6.50 9.49
CA PHE A 43 -2.52 5.52 9.63
C PHE A 43 -1.28 6.18 10.20
N SER A 44 -0.43 5.37 10.83
CA SER A 44 0.88 5.81 11.33
C SER A 44 1.98 5.07 10.57
N GLN A 45 3.00 5.79 10.14
CA GLN A 45 4.21 5.16 9.61
C GLN A 45 5.01 4.56 10.76
N ILE A 46 5.51 3.33 10.59
CA ILE A 46 6.37 2.67 11.58
C ILE A 46 7.83 2.99 11.25
N ASP A 47 8.47 3.81 12.09
CA ASP A 47 9.85 4.28 11.93
C ASP A 47 10.12 4.89 10.54
N ASP A 48 11.36 4.78 10.05
CA ASP A 48 11.74 5.13 8.67
C ASP A 48 11.33 4.05 7.64
N LYS A 49 10.59 3.01 8.08
CA LYS A 49 10.15 1.93 7.19
C LYS A 49 8.94 2.38 6.40
N LEU A 50 8.79 1.85 5.18
CA LEU A 50 7.61 2.09 4.34
C LEU A 50 6.48 1.13 4.76
N ILE A 51 6.12 1.20 6.05
CA ILE A 51 5.08 0.39 6.69
C ILE A 51 4.08 1.35 7.33
N PHE A 52 2.80 1.14 7.04
CA PHE A 52 1.71 1.98 7.55
C PHE A 52 0.72 1.11 8.32
N GLU A 53 0.51 1.42 9.60
CA GLU A 53 -0.43 0.71 10.46
C GLU A 53 -1.73 1.51 10.63
N PHE A 54 -2.87 0.81 10.59
CA PHE A 54 -4.17 1.38 10.92
C PHE A 54 -5.11 0.33 11.55
N GLU A 55 -6.13 0.79 12.25
CA GLU A 55 -7.17 -0.06 12.83
C GLU A 55 -8.45 0.03 11.99
N SER A 56 -8.84 -1.10 11.41
CA SER A 56 -10.10 -1.30 10.68
C SER A 56 -11.21 -1.59 11.68
N ILE A 57 -12.11 -0.62 11.86
CA ILE A 57 -13.15 -0.61 12.90
C ILE A 57 -14.52 -0.85 12.26
N SER A 58 -15.29 -1.79 12.81
CA SER A 58 -16.73 -1.96 12.56
C SER A 58 -17.51 -1.98 13.87
N GLU A 59 -18.84 -2.11 13.78
CA GLU A 59 -19.71 -2.24 14.96
C GLU A 59 -19.40 -3.48 15.82
N THR A 60 -18.77 -4.51 15.26
CA THR A 60 -18.61 -5.81 15.92
C THR A 60 -17.18 -6.18 16.24
N LYS A 61 -16.19 -5.59 15.56
CA LYS A 61 -14.78 -5.93 15.73
C LYS A 61 -13.85 -4.85 15.20
N ASN A 62 -12.67 -4.84 15.79
CA ASN A 62 -11.54 -4.05 15.33
C ASN A 62 -10.42 -4.96 14.86
N ILE A 63 -9.75 -4.56 13.77
CA ILE A 63 -8.74 -5.37 13.12
C ILE A 63 -7.54 -4.48 12.81
N ARG A 64 -6.40 -4.78 13.42
CA ARG A 64 -5.15 -4.10 13.10
C ARG A 64 -4.65 -4.56 11.72
N LYS A 65 -4.29 -3.61 10.86
CA LYS A 65 -3.85 -3.86 9.49
C LYS A 65 -2.54 -3.11 9.23
N LEU A 66 -1.71 -3.70 8.37
CA LEU A 66 -0.48 -3.09 7.86
C LEU A 66 -0.55 -2.98 6.35
N ILE A 67 -0.06 -1.87 5.83
CA ILE A 67 0.34 -1.72 4.43
C ILE A 67 1.86 -1.68 4.41
N GLU A 68 2.49 -2.68 3.81
CA GLU A 68 3.95 -2.77 3.67
C GLU A 68 4.36 -2.56 2.21
N TYR A 69 5.36 -1.70 2.00
CA TYR A 69 6.07 -1.57 0.73
C TYR A 69 7.44 -2.21 0.85
N ARG A 70 7.63 -3.38 0.24
CA ARG A 70 8.89 -4.13 0.28
C ARG A 70 9.63 -4.01 -1.04
N LEU A 71 10.87 -3.54 -1.02
CA LEU A 71 11.73 -3.52 -2.21
C LEU A 71 11.97 -4.97 -2.68
N ILE A 72 11.62 -5.25 -3.93
CA ILE A 72 11.79 -6.57 -4.57
C ILE A 72 12.78 -6.55 -5.74
N ASP A 73 13.07 -5.37 -6.30
CA ASP A 73 14.14 -5.18 -7.29
C ASP A 73 14.79 -3.80 -7.11
N ASN A 74 16.06 -3.79 -6.71
CA ASN A 74 16.84 -2.58 -6.46
C ASN A 74 17.22 -1.84 -7.76
N ASN A 75 17.38 -2.54 -8.89
CA ASN A 75 17.79 -1.94 -10.15
C ASN A 75 16.66 -1.12 -10.78
N THR A 76 15.42 -1.61 -10.63
CA THR A 76 14.24 -0.95 -11.18
C THR A 76 13.45 -0.15 -10.14
N LEU A 77 13.92 -0.15 -8.88
CA LEU A 77 13.24 0.44 -7.71
C LEU A 77 11.78 -0.06 -7.59
N LEU A 78 11.58 -1.37 -7.76
CA LEU A 78 10.28 -2.01 -7.72
C LEU A 78 9.94 -2.48 -6.30
N TYR A 79 8.80 -2.03 -5.77
CA TYR A 79 8.32 -2.36 -4.43
C TYR A 79 7.02 -3.15 -4.51
N ASN A 80 6.92 -4.28 -3.83
CA ASN A 80 5.66 -4.98 -3.63
C ASN A 80 4.84 -4.26 -2.55
N LEU A 81 3.57 -3.93 -2.85
CA LEU A 81 2.60 -3.44 -1.88
C LEU A 81 1.78 -4.63 -1.35
N ALA A 82 1.84 -4.85 -0.04
CA ALA A 82 1.03 -5.84 0.65
C ALA A 82 0.13 -5.19 1.71
N LEU A 83 -1.18 -5.44 1.62
CA LEU A 83 -2.11 -5.25 2.73
C LEU A 83 -2.19 -6.55 3.55
N VAL A 84 -1.92 -6.50 4.84
CA VAL A 84 -1.95 -7.66 5.75
C VAL A 84 -2.68 -7.33 7.04
N ASP A 85 -3.23 -8.34 7.69
CA ASP A 85 -3.82 -8.23 9.03
C ASP A 85 -2.79 -8.63 10.08
N ILE A 86 -2.79 -7.93 11.21
CA ILE A 86 -2.05 -8.33 12.40
C ILE A 86 -2.97 -9.23 13.24
N LEU A 87 -2.57 -10.49 13.39
CA LEU A 87 -3.28 -11.49 14.17
C LEU A 87 -3.09 -11.26 15.68
N PRO A 88 -3.97 -11.82 16.54
CA PRO A 88 -3.86 -11.64 18.00
C PRO A 88 -2.53 -12.12 18.60
N ASN A 89 -1.86 -13.07 17.96
CA ASN A 89 -0.54 -13.58 18.36
C ASN A 89 0.63 -12.69 17.88
N GLY A 90 0.35 -11.58 17.18
CA GLY A 90 1.33 -10.66 16.64
C GLY A 90 1.87 -11.03 15.25
N GLU A 91 1.45 -12.18 14.68
CA GLU A 91 1.82 -12.57 13.32
C GLU A 91 1.05 -11.76 12.28
N VAL A 92 1.59 -11.68 11.07
CA VAL A 92 0.93 -11.01 9.94
C VAL A 92 0.36 -12.03 8.96
N SER A 93 -0.84 -11.78 8.45
CA SER A 93 -1.51 -12.63 7.46
C SER A 93 -2.06 -11.83 6.30
N ASP A 94 -1.74 -12.24 5.09
CA ASP A 94 -2.29 -11.68 3.85
C ASP A 94 -3.42 -12.56 3.26
N LEU A 95 -3.81 -13.62 3.98
CA LEU A 95 -4.84 -14.59 3.60
C LEU A 95 -6.10 -14.51 4.48
N SER A 96 -6.06 -13.74 5.56
CA SER A 96 -7.17 -13.62 6.50
C SER A 96 -8.41 -13.01 5.84
N ILE A 97 -9.54 -13.69 6.00
CA ILE A 97 -10.86 -13.17 5.61
C ILE A 97 -11.48 -12.56 6.85
N THR A 98 -11.58 -11.24 6.84
CA THR A 98 -12.06 -10.48 8.00
C THR A 98 -13.51 -10.12 7.93
N ASP A 99 -14.05 -9.87 6.73
CA ASP A 99 -15.45 -9.47 6.51
C ASP A 99 -15.92 -8.34 7.46
N ASN A 100 -15.11 -7.28 7.57
CA ASN A 100 -15.38 -6.17 8.49
C ASN A 100 -16.34 -5.11 7.91
N LYS A 101 -16.88 -5.36 6.71
CA LYS A 101 -17.85 -4.50 5.98
C LYS A 101 -17.38 -3.06 5.71
N ASP A 102 -16.09 -2.79 5.78
CA ASP A 102 -15.47 -1.47 5.64
C ASP A 102 -14.55 -1.35 4.42
N MET A 103 -14.69 -2.27 3.46
CA MET A 103 -13.78 -2.41 2.32
C MET A 103 -13.52 -1.10 1.54
N PRO A 104 -14.53 -0.23 1.27
CA PRO A 104 -14.28 1.05 0.63
C PRO A 104 -13.30 1.95 1.39
N LYS A 105 -13.38 1.97 2.73
CA LYS A 105 -12.53 2.76 3.61
C LYS A 105 -11.12 2.18 3.70
N VAL A 106 -10.99 0.84 3.75
CA VAL A 106 -9.70 0.15 3.64
C VAL A 106 -9.00 0.50 2.33
N LEU A 107 -9.71 0.42 1.20
CA LEU A 107 -9.16 0.76 -0.12
C LEU A 107 -8.78 2.25 -0.23
N SER A 108 -9.58 3.14 0.36
CA SER A 108 -9.25 4.58 0.46
C SER A 108 -7.93 4.79 1.22
N THR A 109 -7.72 4.03 2.29
CA THR A 109 -6.49 4.06 3.11
C THR A 109 -5.28 3.56 2.33
N VAL A 110 -5.42 2.44 1.59
CA VAL A 110 -4.36 1.93 0.70
C VAL A 110 -3.97 2.99 -0.33
N PHE A 111 -4.94 3.65 -0.95
CA PHE A 111 -4.65 4.70 -1.92
C PHE A 111 -3.89 5.87 -1.31
N GLN A 112 -4.31 6.37 -0.13
CA GLN A 112 -3.57 7.44 0.55
C GLN A 112 -2.12 7.04 0.86
N SER A 113 -1.89 5.79 1.24
CA SER A 113 -0.52 5.30 1.44
C SER A 113 0.30 5.27 0.13
N ILE A 114 -0.32 5.00 -1.02
CA ILE A 114 0.34 5.02 -2.34
C ILE A 114 0.80 6.44 -2.68
N LEU A 115 -0.06 7.43 -2.42
CA LEU A 115 0.27 8.84 -2.62
C LEU A 115 1.45 9.25 -1.75
N TYR A 116 1.39 8.92 -0.46
CA TYR A 116 2.49 9.20 0.48
C TYR A 116 3.79 8.48 0.09
N PHE A 117 3.70 7.22 -0.35
CA PHE A 117 4.86 6.47 -0.84
C PHE A 117 5.54 7.19 -2.01
N PHE A 118 4.78 7.65 -3.00
CA PHE A 118 5.36 8.33 -4.17
C PHE A 118 5.86 9.74 -3.88
N GLU A 119 5.33 10.43 -2.86
CA GLU A 119 5.94 11.68 -2.38
C GLU A 119 7.36 11.43 -1.82
N ALA A 120 7.55 10.32 -1.11
CA ALA A 120 8.87 9.94 -0.59
C ALA A 120 9.79 9.27 -1.63
N LYS A 121 9.21 8.57 -2.61
CA LYS A 121 9.93 7.74 -3.61
C LYS A 121 9.39 7.96 -5.03
N PRO A 122 9.52 9.16 -5.61
CA PRO A 122 8.90 9.49 -6.90
C PRO A 122 9.44 8.64 -8.07
N GLN A 123 10.67 8.13 -8.00
CA GLN A 123 11.26 7.31 -9.06
C GLN A 123 10.93 5.82 -8.96
N ALA A 124 10.27 5.39 -7.88
CA ALA A 124 9.97 3.99 -7.64
C ALA A 124 8.80 3.50 -8.50
N LYS A 125 8.60 2.18 -8.47
CA LYS A 125 7.43 1.51 -9.02
C LYS A 125 6.79 0.66 -7.93
N ILE A 126 5.46 0.58 -7.93
CA ILE A 126 4.71 -0.30 -7.04
C ILE A 126 4.20 -1.48 -7.85
N PHE A 127 4.52 -2.68 -7.41
CA PHE A 127 3.96 -3.95 -7.85
C PHE A 127 2.80 -4.35 -6.93
N ILE A 128 1.66 -4.71 -7.51
CA ILE A 128 0.49 -5.20 -6.79
C ILE A 128 0.04 -6.52 -7.40
N GLN A 129 0.01 -7.56 -6.58
CA GLN A 129 -0.63 -8.83 -6.88
C GLN A 129 -1.35 -9.31 -5.61
N GLY A 130 -2.61 -9.71 -5.75
CA GLY A 130 -3.32 -10.33 -4.64
C GLY A 130 -2.80 -11.74 -4.37
N SER A 131 -2.76 -12.14 -3.10
CA SER A 131 -2.47 -13.54 -2.73
C SER A 131 -3.56 -14.53 -3.16
N SER A 132 -4.70 -14.02 -3.64
CA SER A 132 -5.78 -14.77 -4.27
C SER A 132 -6.43 -13.97 -5.40
N PRO A 133 -7.14 -14.62 -6.34
CA PRO A 133 -7.89 -13.92 -7.39
C PRO A 133 -8.89 -12.90 -6.85
N SER A 134 -9.53 -13.17 -5.70
CA SER A 134 -10.46 -12.24 -5.06
C SER A 134 -9.76 -10.99 -4.54
N ARG A 135 -8.54 -11.10 -4.02
CA ARG A 135 -7.72 -9.95 -3.60
C ARG A 135 -7.18 -9.17 -4.79
N THR A 136 -6.77 -9.84 -5.87
CA THR A 136 -6.39 -9.15 -7.11
C THR A 136 -7.58 -8.36 -7.67
N ARG A 137 -8.77 -8.97 -7.70
CA ARG A 137 -9.99 -8.29 -8.11
C ARG A 137 -10.33 -7.10 -7.21
N LEU A 138 -10.10 -7.22 -5.91
CA LEU A 138 -10.28 -6.14 -4.96
C LEU A 138 -9.36 -4.94 -5.26
N TYR A 139 -8.06 -5.18 -5.53
CA TYR A 139 -7.16 -4.11 -5.95
C TYR A 139 -7.61 -3.47 -7.26
N GLN A 140 -8.07 -4.27 -8.21
CA GLN A 140 -8.60 -3.76 -9.47
C GLN A 140 -9.81 -2.83 -9.27
N ILE A 141 -10.72 -3.19 -8.36
CA ILE A 141 -11.86 -2.36 -7.98
C ILE A 141 -11.37 -1.02 -7.39
N ALA A 142 -10.35 -1.06 -6.53
CA ALA A 142 -9.75 0.13 -5.94
C ALA A 142 -9.16 1.06 -7.01
N ILE A 143 -8.32 0.52 -7.89
CA ILE A 143 -7.70 1.26 -9.01
C ILE A 143 -8.79 1.85 -9.91
N SER A 144 -9.81 1.06 -10.26
CA SER A 144 -10.92 1.51 -11.10
C SER A 144 -11.74 2.62 -10.45
N LYS A 145 -11.94 2.55 -9.13
CA LYS A 145 -12.72 3.53 -8.35
C LYS A 145 -12.06 4.90 -8.37
N TYR A 146 -10.74 4.94 -8.23
CA TYR A 146 -9.96 6.18 -8.16
C TYR A 146 -9.25 6.51 -9.48
N MET A 147 -9.67 5.91 -10.59
CA MET A 147 -8.94 6.00 -11.86
C MET A 147 -8.78 7.45 -12.35
N ILE A 148 -9.76 8.32 -12.10
CA ILE A 148 -9.69 9.73 -12.54
C ILE A 148 -8.51 10.43 -11.85
N GLU A 149 -8.35 10.21 -10.56
CA GLU A 149 -7.25 10.75 -9.75
C GLU A 149 -5.92 10.06 -10.07
N PHE A 150 -5.96 8.73 -10.30
CA PHE A 150 -4.77 7.96 -10.65
C PHE A 150 -4.21 8.36 -12.01
N GLU A 151 -5.04 8.46 -13.05
CA GLU A 151 -4.60 8.78 -14.42
C GLU A 151 -3.96 10.15 -14.53
N GLN A 152 -4.26 11.09 -13.63
CA GLN A 152 -3.60 12.40 -13.63
C GLN A 152 -2.15 12.32 -13.14
N LYS A 153 -1.84 11.37 -12.23
CA LYS A 153 -0.56 11.33 -11.51
C LYS A 153 0.31 10.12 -11.86
N PHE A 154 -0.31 9.04 -12.30
CA PHE A 154 0.32 7.73 -12.41
C PHE A 154 0.06 7.09 -13.77
N ASP A 155 1.07 6.35 -14.24
CA ASP A 155 0.90 5.31 -15.24
C ASP A 155 0.59 4.01 -14.50
N ILE A 156 -0.49 3.35 -14.90
CA ILE A 156 -0.89 2.05 -14.37
C ILE A 156 -0.84 1.04 -15.51
N TRP A 157 0.00 0.03 -15.36
CA TRP A 157 0.11 -1.10 -16.26
C TRP A 157 -0.56 -2.32 -15.64
N GLY A 158 -1.37 -3.02 -16.42
CA GLY A 158 -1.98 -4.29 -16.04
C GLY A 158 -1.39 -5.44 -16.83
N PHE A 159 -1.27 -6.61 -16.20
CA PHE A 159 -0.81 -7.83 -16.86
C PHE A 159 -1.89 -8.90 -16.89
N VAL A 160 -1.95 -9.63 -18.00
CA VAL A 160 -2.75 -10.85 -18.18
C VAL A 160 -1.83 -11.91 -18.77
N GLY A 161 -1.49 -12.94 -18.00
CA GLY A 161 -0.42 -13.87 -18.38
C GLY A 161 0.90 -13.13 -18.62
N ASN A 162 1.42 -13.20 -19.84
CA ASN A 162 2.68 -12.54 -20.22
C ASN A 162 2.49 -11.20 -20.95
N GLU A 163 1.24 -10.79 -21.18
CA GLU A 163 0.94 -9.54 -21.88
C GLU A 163 0.80 -8.38 -20.89
N MET A 164 1.43 -7.25 -21.22
CA MET A 164 1.36 -6.00 -20.44
C MET A 164 0.69 -4.92 -21.29
N GLU A 165 -0.25 -4.19 -20.71
CA GLU A 165 -0.90 -3.05 -21.34
C GLU A 165 -1.25 -1.97 -20.30
N LEU A 166 -1.59 -0.77 -20.78
CA LEU A 166 -2.16 0.25 -19.90
C LEU A 166 -3.47 -0.25 -19.32
N PHE A 167 -3.69 0.00 -18.03
CA PHE A 167 -4.86 -0.47 -17.33
C PHE A 167 -6.15 0.09 -17.95
N LEU A 168 -7.07 -0.82 -18.27
CA LEU A 168 -8.41 -0.52 -18.79
C LEU A 168 -9.49 -0.99 -17.81
N LYS A 169 -10.44 -0.11 -17.49
CA LYS A 169 -11.62 -0.50 -16.71
C LYS A 169 -12.40 -1.62 -17.41
N GLY A 170 -12.88 -2.58 -16.64
CA GLY A 170 -13.71 -3.68 -17.13
C GLY A 170 -12.96 -4.92 -17.64
N LYS A 171 -11.64 -4.85 -17.85
CA LYS A 171 -10.80 -6.01 -18.16
C LYS A 171 -10.19 -6.61 -16.89
N ASN A 172 -10.13 -7.93 -16.76
CA ASN A 172 -9.54 -8.59 -15.59
C ASN A 172 -8.03 -8.70 -15.74
N TYR A 173 -7.30 -8.31 -14.70
CA TYR A 173 -5.83 -8.39 -14.65
C TYR A 173 -5.36 -9.23 -13.47
N GLU A 174 -4.16 -9.76 -13.59
CA GLU A 174 -3.51 -10.60 -12.58
C GLU A 174 -2.52 -9.82 -11.72
N ILE A 175 -1.87 -8.81 -12.31
CA ILE A 175 -0.82 -7.99 -11.71
C ILE A 175 -1.02 -6.54 -12.16
N PHE A 176 -0.67 -5.59 -11.28
CA PHE A 176 -0.60 -4.17 -11.59
C PHE A 176 0.79 -3.61 -11.28
N ILE A 177 1.28 -2.73 -12.14
CA ILE A 177 2.44 -1.87 -11.87
C ILE A 177 1.99 -0.42 -11.91
N ILE A 178 2.30 0.34 -10.86
CA ILE A 178 2.01 1.76 -10.76
C ILE A 178 3.33 2.53 -10.71
N SER A 179 3.44 3.63 -11.45
CA SER A 179 4.56 4.56 -11.37
C SER A 179 4.08 6.00 -11.56
N THR A 180 4.78 6.99 -11.01
CA THR A 180 4.48 8.40 -11.32
C THR A 180 4.66 8.66 -12.80
N LYS A 181 3.75 9.43 -13.40
CA LYS A 181 3.96 9.96 -14.74
C LYS A 181 5.22 10.82 -14.73
N LYS A 182 6.10 10.57 -15.69
CA LYS A 182 7.17 11.53 -15.96
C LYS A 182 6.51 12.80 -16.49
N TYR A 183 6.90 13.94 -15.96
CA TYR A 183 6.52 15.21 -16.58
C TYR A 183 7.01 15.16 -18.02
N LYS A 184 6.12 15.35 -19.01
CA LYS A 184 6.58 15.60 -20.37
C LYS A 184 7.21 16.98 -20.34
N ASP A 185 8.53 17.05 -20.41
CA ASP A 185 9.19 18.29 -20.77
C ASP A 185 8.74 18.65 -22.19
N GLU A 186 7.75 19.52 -22.32
CA GLU A 186 7.26 20.03 -23.62
C GLU A 186 8.28 20.95 -24.33
N ASN A 187 9.53 20.99 -23.85
CA ASN A 187 10.60 21.89 -24.32
C ASN A 187 11.74 21.19 -25.08
N ASN A 188 11.47 20.10 -25.79
CA ASN A 188 12.34 19.67 -26.89
C ASN A 188 11.58 19.74 -28.22
N ARG A 189 11.20 20.97 -28.59
CA ARG A 189 11.21 21.39 -29.98
C ARG A 189 12.51 22.17 -30.18
N ASN A 190 13.48 21.54 -30.83
CA ASN A 190 14.42 22.14 -31.78
C ASN A 190 15.08 21.03 -32.56
#